data_AF-A0A929B4N5-F1
#
_entry.id   AF-A0A929B4N5-F1
#
_cell.length_a   1.000
_cell.length_b   1.000
_cell.length_c   1.000
_cell.angle_alpha   90.00
_cell.angle_beta   90.00
_cell.angle_gamma   90.00
#
_symmetry.space_group_name_H-M   'P 1'
#
loop_
_entity.id
_entity.type
_entity.pdbx_description
1 polymer ?
#
loop_
_entity_poly.entity_id
_entity_poly.type
_entity_poly.pdbx_seq_one_letter_code
_entity_poly.pdbx_strand_id
1 'polypeptide(L)'
;MITRVAVVPHPPLLVPELTVRPDPDTARLRDACTAAASSLTDVAHSWVAIGADASGPRELGPDTRGTFGGYGVDVPVSLRDGSTADVEPDLPLPALVAGWLRGRGGAQAVRTELLAADTPVAWCRDEGARLVRETGADPSALLVLADGTNCADERSPHAPDPRAPGFDERLRDALATADARTLLDLEPSVAADLGLTGRAALQVAAGVLQASGIGWDAELLLSARPFGVTYHVAVWTARS
;
A
#
# COMPACT_ATOMS: atom_id res chain seq x y z
N MET A 1 5.31 -16.25 9.86
CA MET A 1 5.53 -14.98 10.57
C MET A 1 5.80 -13.90 9.55
N ILE A 2 5.11 -12.76 9.67
CA ILE A 2 5.43 -11.57 8.86
C ILE A 2 6.77 -11.01 9.31
N THR A 3 7.77 -11.03 8.42
CA THR A 3 9.14 -10.55 8.69
C THR A 3 9.49 -9.29 7.90
N ARG A 4 8.67 -8.95 6.90
CA ARG A 4 8.81 -7.72 6.12
C ARG A 4 7.48 -7.08 5.80
N VAL A 5 7.43 -5.77 5.93
CA VAL A 5 6.29 -4.94 5.55
C VAL A 5 6.80 -3.87 4.59
N ALA A 6 6.10 -3.65 3.48
CA ALA A 6 6.33 -2.52 2.60
C ALA A 6 5.07 -1.67 2.53
N VAL A 7 5.21 -0.37 2.74
CA VAL A 7 4.17 0.63 2.51
C VAL A 7 4.47 1.30 1.19
N VAL A 8 3.52 1.25 0.26
CA VAL A 8 3.63 1.87 -1.07
C VAL A 8 2.34 2.61 -1.39
N PRO A 9 2.40 3.71 -2.17
CA PRO A 9 1.21 4.32 -2.71
C PRO A 9 0.65 3.47 -3.86
N HIS A 10 -0.55 3.81 -4.32
CA HIS A 10 -1.23 3.10 -5.40
C HIS A 10 -1.87 4.00 -6.48
N PRO A 11 -1.32 5.17 -6.84
CA PRO A 11 -1.87 5.95 -7.92
C PRO A 11 -1.59 5.26 -9.28
N PRO A 12 -2.45 5.43 -10.30
CA PRO A 12 -2.25 4.84 -11.62
C PRO A 12 -0.92 5.25 -12.28
N LEU A 13 -0.38 6.42 -11.92
CA LEU A 13 0.91 6.92 -12.43
C LEU A 13 2.09 5.98 -12.11
N LEU A 14 1.96 5.02 -11.19
CA LEU A 14 2.98 4.00 -10.96
C LEU A 14 3.20 3.12 -12.19
N VAL A 15 2.19 2.97 -13.05
CA VAL A 15 2.29 2.19 -14.29
C VAL A 15 2.85 3.09 -15.40
N PRO A 16 4.06 2.82 -15.94
CA PRO A 16 4.68 3.66 -16.97
C PRO A 16 3.80 3.91 -18.18
N GLU A 17 3.07 2.89 -18.61
CA GLU A 17 2.18 2.90 -19.77
C GLU A 17 1.00 3.87 -19.60
N LEU A 18 0.62 4.21 -18.37
CA LEU A 18 -0.44 5.17 -18.05
C LEU A 18 0.06 6.62 -18.01
N THR A 19 1.36 6.87 -18.21
CA THR A 19 1.90 8.24 -18.24
C THR A 19 2.25 8.68 -19.65
N VAL A 20 1.76 9.87 -20.01
CA VAL A 20 1.93 10.44 -21.35
C VAL A 20 3.36 10.96 -21.59
N ARG A 21 4.00 11.49 -20.55
CA ARG A 21 5.36 12.03 -20.63
C ARG A 21 6.22 11.50 -19.48
N PRO A 22 7.49 11.16 -19.75
CA PRO A 22 8.45 10.86 -18.69
C PRO A 22 8.60 12.06 -17.76
N ASP A 23 8.52 11.77 -16.46
CA ASP A 23 8.72 12.74 -15.39
C ASP A 23 9.69 12.14 -14.36
N PRO A 24 10.79 12.82 -14.01
CA PRO A 24 11.80 12.28 -13.10
C PRO A 24 11.28 11.95 -11.71
N ASP A 25 10.33 12.72 -11.17
CA ASP A 25 9.78 12.48 -9.83
C ASP A 25 8.89 11.23 -9.83
N THR A 26 8.10 11.06 -10.89
CA THR A 26 7.31 9.86 -11.12
C THR A 26 8.21 8.63 -11.32
N ALA A 27 9.32 8.75 -12.05
CA ALA A 27 10.28 7.66 -12.23
C ALA A 27 10.90 7.23 -10.89
N ARG A 28 11.37 8.19 -10.07
CA ARG A 28 11.90 7.91 -8.73
C ARG A 28 10.89 7.22 -7.83
N LEU A 29 9.62 7.64 -7.89
CA LEU A 29 8.55 7.01 -7.14
C LEU A 29 8.34 5.55 -7.56
N ARG A 30 8.31 5.26 -8.87
CA ARG A 30 8.18 3.88 -9.37
C ARG A 30 9.36 3.01 -8.97
N ASP A 31 10.57 3.54 -9.05
CA ASP A 31 11.79 2.83 -8.66
C ASP A 31 11.73 2.47 -7.17
N ALA A 32 11.32 3.40 -6.31
CA ALA A 32 11.12 3.16 -4.88
C ALA A 32 10.05 2.09 -4.61
N CYS A 33 8.88 2.17 -5.24
CA CYS A 33 7.83 1.15 -5.10
C CYS A 33 8.29 -0.24 -5.57
N THR A 34 9.03 -0.29 -6.69
CA THR A 34 9.58 -1.55 -7.22
C THR A 34 10.63 -2.14 -6.27
N ALA A 35 11.52 -1.30 -5.72
CA ALA A 35 12.50 -1.73 -4.73
C ALA A 35 11.84 -2.26 -3.46
N ALA A 36 10.78 -1.59 -2.98
CA ALA A 36 9.99 -2.05 -1.84
C ALA A 36 9.33 -3.42 -2.12
N ALA A 37 8.73 -3.60 -3.30
CA ALA A 37 8.14 -4.87 -3.71
C ALA A 37 9.20 -5.99 -3.83
N SER A 38 10.35 -5.73 -4.45
CA SER A 38 11.45 -6.69 -4.52
C SER A 38 11.95 -7.10 -3.13
N SER A 39 12.00 -6.15 -2.18
CA SER A 39 12.40 -6.46 -0.81
C SER A 39 11.45 -7.48 -0.15
N LEU A 40 10.15 -7.46 -0.47
CA LEU A 40 9.21 -8.48 -0.01
C LEU A 40 9.52 -9.86 -0.61
N THR A 41 9.91 -9.92 -1.90
CA THR A 41 10.30 -11.17 -2.58
C THR A 41 11.51 -11.82 -1.93
N ASP A 42 12.44 -11.02 -1.39
CA ASP A 42 13.66 -11.52 -0.75
C ASP A 42 13.37 -12.43 0.46
N VAL A 43 12.20 -12.26 1.10
CA VAL A 43 11.82 -13.04 2.28
C VAL A 43 10.64 -13.99 2.03
N ALA A 44 9.82 -13.75 1.00
CA ALA A 44 8.67 -14.59 0.70
C ALA A 44 8.31 -14.55 -0.80
N HIS A 45 8.03 -15.72 -1.38
CA HIS A 45 7.58 -15.84 -2.78
C HIS A 45 6.10 -15.49 -2.98
N SER A 46 5.33 -15.40 -1.90
CA SER A 46 3.93 -14.99 -1.91
C SER A 46 3.65 -14.01 -0.78
N TRP A 47 2.83 -13.00 -1.03
CA TRP A 47 2.54 -11.94 -0.07
C TRP A 47 1.05 -11.81 0.24
N VAL A 48 0.75 -11.12 1.33
CA VAL A 48 -0.56 -10.52 1.55
C VAL A 48 -0.46 -9.03 1.24
N ALA A 49 -1.40 -8.49 0.48
CA ALA A 49 -1.57 -7.07 0.24
C ALA A 49 -2.82 -6.56 0.95
N ILE A 50 -2.73 -5.44 1.65
CA ILE A 50 -3.86 -4.78 2.31
C ILE A 50 -4.03 -3.39 1.69
N GLY A 51 -5.25 -3.09 1.27
CA GLY A 51 -5.63 -1.78 0.75
C GLY A 51 -7.00 -1.36 1.25
N ALA A 52 -7.45 -0.16 0.87
CA ALA A 52 -8.80 0.30 1.14
C ALA A 52 -9.50 0.70 -0.16
N ASP A 53 -10.75 0.31 -0.32
CA ASP A 53 -11.59 0.62 -1.48
C ASP A 53 -13.08 0.62 -1.09
N ALA A 54 -13.92 1.33 -1.85
CA ALA A 54 -15.37 1.36 -1.62
C ALA A 54 -16.05 -0.01 -1.81
N SER A 55 -15.45 -0.93 -2.56
CA SER A 55 -15.92 -2.30 -2.70
C SER A 55 -15.55 -3.20 -1.52
N GLY A 56 -14.82 -2.68 -0.51
CA GLY A 56 -14.46 -3.42 0.69
C GLY A 56 -15.64 -3.56 1.68
N PRO A 57 -15.65 -4.57 2.56
CA PRO A 57 -14.63 -5.61 2.71
C PRO A 57 -14.68 -6.66 1.59
N ARG A 58 -13.52 -6.97 0.98
CA ARG A 58 -13.39 -7.96 -0.11
C ARG A 58 -12.03 -8.63 -0.08
N GLU A 59 -12.01 -9.95 -0.15
CA GLU A 59 -10.78 -10.73 -0.37
C GLU A 59 -10.68 -11.14 -1.85
N LEU A 60 -9.48 -10.98 -2.40
CA LEU A 60 -9.13 -11.36 -3.77
C LEU A 60 -8.02 -12.40 -3.70
N GLY A 61 -8.36 -13.61 -4.13
CA GLY A 61 -7.44 -14.74 -4.17
C GLY A 61 -6.40 -14.62 -5.28
N PRO A 62 -5.37 -15.48 -5.27
CA PRO A 62 -4.30 -15.47 -6.26
C PRO A 62 -4.77 -15.71 -7.71
N ASP A 63 -5.94 -16.33 -7.90
CA ASP A 63 -6.49 -16.64 -9.23
C ASP A 63 -7.37 -15.50 -9.79
N THR A 64 -7.12 -14.26 -9.35
CA THR A 64 -7.75 -13.05 -9.87
C THR A 64 -6.88 -12.37 -10.93
N ARG A 65 -7.51 -11.86 -11.99
CA ARG A 65 -6.89 -11.03 -13.04
C ARG A 65 -7.69 -9.76 -13.26
N GLY A 66 -7.01 -8.69 -13.61
CA GLY A 66 -7.62 -7.41 -13.93
C GLY A 66 -6.84 -6.67 -15.01
N THR A 67 -7.27 -5.46 -15.33
CA THR A 67 -6.58 -4.59 -16.28
C THR A 67 -6.69 -3.14 -15.86
N PHE A 68 -5.69 -2.33 -16.23
CA PHE A 68 -5.77 -0.87 -16.14
C PHE A 68 -6.63 -0.23 -17.25
N GLY A 69 -7.40 -1.01 -18.02
CA GLY A 69 -8.29 -0.50 -19.07
C GLY A 69 -9.22 0.63 -18.60
N GLY A 70 -9.73 0.57 -17.36
CA GLY A 70 -10.51 1.64 -16.73
C GLY A 70 -9.76 2.96 -16.50
N TYR A 71 -8.43 2.95 -16.62
CA TYR A 71 -7.52 4.11 -16.52
C TYR A 71 -6.97 4.54 -17.88
N GLY A 72 -7.49 3.99 -18.98
CA GLY A 72 -7.22 4.45 -20.34
C GLY A 72 -6.22 3.60 -21.13
N VAL A 73 -5.53 2.64 -20.51
CA VAL A 73 -4.62 1.71 -21.22
C VAL A 73 -4.84 0.30 -20.71
N ASP A 74 -5.04 -0.64 -21.63
CA ASP A 74 -5.23 -2.06 -21.33
C ASP A 74 -3.89 -2.73 -20.94
N VAL A 75 -3.47 -2.52 -19.70
CA VAL A 75 -2.33 -3.20 -19.10
C VAL A 75 -2.87 -4.33 -18.22
N PRO A 76 -2.82 -5.60 -18.68
CA PRO A 76 -3.31 -6.72 -17.89
C PRO A 76 -2.40 -6.99 -16.70
N VAL A 77 -3.01 -7.33 -15.57
CA VAL A 77 -2.34 -7.76 -14.35
C VAL A 77 -2.98 -9.03 -13.81
N SER A 78 -2.20 -9.80 -13.06
CA SER A 78 -2.69 -10.97 -12.34
C SER A 78 -2.26 -10.91 -10.87
N LEU A 79 -2.96 -11.64 -10.01
CA LEU A 79 -2.53 -11.82 -8.62
C LEU A 79 -1.62 -13.05 -8.45
N ARG A 80 -1.51 -13.93 -9.46
CA ARG A 80 -0.58 -15.05 -9.55
C ARG A 80 0.18 -15.05 -10.87
N ASP A 81 1.45 -15.45 -10.83
CA ASP A 81 2.26 -15.63 -12.03
C ASP A 81 1.72 -16.76 -12.93
N GLY A 82 1.74 -16.51 -14.23
CA GLY A 82 1.19 -17.44 -15.23
C GLY A 82 -0.33 -17.69 -15.15
N SER A 83 -1.10 -16.92 -14.38
CA SER A 83 -2.55 -17.11 -14.29
C SER A 83 -3.26 -16.97 -15.65
N THR A 84 -4.15 -17.91 -15.93
CA THR A 84 -4.98 -17.94 -17.15
C THR A 84 -6.47 -17.70 -16.86
N ALA A 85 -6.82 -17.19 -15.68
CA ALA A 85 -8.20 -16.88 -15.32
C ALA A 85 -8.83 -15.83 -16.27
N ASP A 86 -10.14 -15.63 -16.23
CA ASP A 86 -10.75 -14.53 -16.96
C ASP A 86 -10.40 -13.17 -16.32
N VAL A 87 -10.34 -12.11 -17.14
CA VAL A 87 -10.05 -10.75 -16.67
C VAL A 87 -11.31 -10.15 -16.06
N GLU A 88 -11.22 -9.69 -14.81
CA GLU A 88 -12.23 -8.84 -14.17
C GLU A 88 -11.98 -7.38 -14.59
N PRO A 89 -12.88 -6.75 -15.36
CA PRO A 89 -12.63 -5.42 -15.94
C PRO A 89 -12.57 -4.30 -14.89
N ASP A 90 -13.32 -4.43 -13.79
CA ASP A 90 -13.52 -3.37 -12.79
C ASP A 90 -12.81 -3.70 -11.46
N LEU A 91 -11.63 -4.31 -11.54
CA LEU A 91 -10.86 -4.65 -10.34
C LEU A 91 -10.42 -3.36 -9.61
N PRO A 92 -10.59 -3.24 -8.28
CA PRO A 92 -10.19 -2.06 -7.53
C PRO A 92 -8.71 -1.70 -7.70
N LEU A 93 -8.42 -0.40 -7.74
CA LEU A 93 -7.06 0.12 -8.00
C LEU A 93 -5.98 -0.45 -7.07
N PRO A 94 -6.19 -0.57 -5.74
CA PRO A 94 -5.20 -1.18 -4.88
C PRO A 94 -4.85 -2.62 -5.33
N ALA A 95 -5.83 -3.40 -5.77
CA ALA A 95 -5.58 -4.76 -6.26
C ALA A 95 -4.86 -4.79 -7.61
N LEU A 96 -5.18 -3.86 -8.52
CA LEU A 96 -4.44 -3.71 -9.78
C LEU A 96 -2.96 -3.39 -9.53
N VAL A 97 -2.69 -2.45 -8.62
CA VAL A 97 -1.31 -2.06 -8.25
C VAL A 97 -0.59 -3.18 -7.51
N ALA A 98 -1.24 -3.92 -6.60
CA ALA A 98 -0.67 -5.11 -5.98
C ALA A 98 -0.23 -6.15 -7.03
N GLY A 99 -1.11 -6.46 -7.99
CA GLY A 99 -0.81 -7.39 -9.07
C GLY A 99 0.35 -6.93 -9.96
N TRP A 100 0.41 -5.63 -10.25
CA TRP A 100 1.51 -5.00 -11.00
C TRP A 100 2.84 -5.06 -10.24
N LEU A 101 2.87 -4.67 -8.96
CA LEU A 101 4.07 -4.71 -8.11
C LEU A 101 4.56 -6.13 -7.88
N ARG A 102 3.66 -7.10 -7.73
CA ARG A 102 4.00 -8.53 -7.68
C ARG A 102 4.76 -8.96 -8.94
N GLY A 103 4.31 -8.55 -10.13
CA GLY A 103 5.02 -8.81 -11.38
C GLY A 103 6.40 -8.13 -11.45
N ARG A 104 6.49 -6.87 -10.98
CA ARG A 104 7.75 -6.10 -10.95
C ARG A 104 8.76 -6.65 -9.94
N GLY A 105 8.29 -7.12 -8.78
CA GLY A 105 9.10 -7.70 -7.73
C GLY A 105 9.47 -9.17 -7.96
N GLY A 106 8.79 -9.86 -8.89
CA GLY A 106 9.05 -11.27 -9.22
C GLY A 106 8.43 -12.26 -8.22
N ALA A 107 7.40 -11.86 -7.48
CA ALA A 107 6.67 -12.77 -6.60
C ALA A 107 5.75 -13.71 -7.39
N GLN A 108 5.56 -14.94 -6.87
CA GLN A 108 4.69 -15.95 -7.47
C GLN A 108 3.21 -15.59 -7.30
N ALA A 109 2.84 -15.02 -6.16
CA ALA A 109 1.47 -14.62 -5.89
C ALA A 109 1.35 -13.47 -4.87
N VAL A 110 0.22 -12.78 -4.91
CA VAL A 110 -0.21 -11.83 -3.90
C VAL A 110 -1.70 -12.05 -3.63
N ARG A 111 -2.08 -12.36 -2.39
CA ARG A 111 -3.48 -12.30 -1.97
C ARG A 111 -3.78 -10.87 -1.57
N THR A 112 -4.91 -10.30 -1.98
CA THR A 112 -5.27 -8.91 -1.63
C THR A 112 -6.52 -8.88 -0.77
N GLU A 113 -6.46 -8.20 0.38
CA GLU A 113 -7.62 -7.92 1.22
C GLU A 113 -7.90 -6.41 1.17
N LEU A 114 -9.11 -6.06 0.72
CA LEU A 114 -9.59 -4.70 0.61
C LEU A 114 -10.52 -4.40 1.77
N LEU A 115 -10.23 -3.32 2.48
CA LEU A 115 -11.03 -2.81 3.59
C LEU A 115 -11.94 -1.68 3.11
N ALA A 116 -13.07 -1.47 3.78
CA ALA A 116 -13.82 -0.24 3.61
C ALA A 116 -13.00 0.95 4.13
N ALA A 117 -13.09 2.10 3.48
CA ALA A 117 -12.29 3.28 3.85
C ALA A 117 -12.54 3.76 5.30
N ASP A 118 -13.75 3.59 5.80
CA ASP A 118 -14.23 3.96 7.14
C ASP A 118 -14.08 2.84 8.19
N THR A 119 -13.42 1.73 7.85
CA THR A 119 -13.23 0.59 8.77
C THR A 119 -12.70 1.07 10.13
N PRO A 120 -13.35 0.73 11.27
CA PRO A 120 -12.94 1.23 12.58
C PRO A 120 -11.50 0.88 12.94
N VAL A 121 -10.81 1.80 13.64
CA VAL A 121 -9.40 1.64 14.04
C VAL A 121 -9.15 0.35 14.81
N ALA A 122 -10.03 0.03 15.79
CA ALA A 122 -9.92 -1.18 16.59
C ALA A 122 -10.01 -2.44 15.73
N TRP A 123 -10.89 -2.45 14.74
CA TRP A 123 -11.03 -3.57 13.80
C TRP A 123 -9.76 -3.72 12.95
N CYS A 124 -9.21 -2.62 12.42
CA CYS A 124 -7.95 -2.65 11.64
C CYS A 124 -6.80 -3.22 12.49
N ARG A 125 -6.66 -2.79 13.74
CA ARG A 125 -5.64 -3.31 14.66
C ARG A 125 -5.81 -4.81 14.89
N ASP A 126 -7.02 -5.26 15.17
CA ASP A 126 -7.33 -6.67 15.44
C ASP A 126 -7.10 -7.55 14.20
N GLU A 127 -7.32 -6.98 13.00
CA GLU A 127 -7.02 -7.62 11.72
C GLU A 127 -5.52 -7.80 11.50
N GLY A 128 -4.70 -6.81 11.87
CA GLY A 128 -3.24 -6.98 11.89
C GLY A 128 -2.80 -8.14 12.80
N ALA A 129 -3.43 -8.26 13.98
CA ALA A 129 -3.20 -9.40 14.87
C ALA A 129 -3.71 -10.74 14.30
N ARG A 130 -4.76 -10.73 13.47
CA ARG A 130 -5.22 -11.91 12.73
C ARG A 130 -4.17 -12.36 11.72
N LEU A 131 -3.60 -11.46 10.93
CA LEU A 131 -2.56 -11.76 9.94
C LEU A 131 -1.29 -12.37 10.56
N VAL A 132 -0.88 -11.85 11.72
CA VAL A 132 0.25 -12.44 12.48
C VAL A 132 -0.04 -13.89 12.87
N ARG A 133 -1.25 -14.21 13.34
CA ARG A 133 -1.65 -15.57 13.70
C ARG A 133 -1.76 -16.49 12.48
N GLU A 134 -2.27 -15.97 11.36
CA GLU A 134 -2.47 -16.74 10.13
C GLU A 134 -1.15 -17.17 9.50
N THR A 135 -0.16 -16.27 9.43
CA THR A 135 1.12 -16.53 8.75
C THR A 135 2.04 -17.51 9.49
N GLY A 136 1.67 -17.99 10.69
CA GLY A 136 2.39 -19.05 11.39
C GLY A 136 3.89 -18.79 11.61
N ALA A 137 4.73 -19.80 11.43
CA ALA A 137 6.18 -19.71 11.65
C ALA A 137 6.98 -19.31 10.39
N ASP A 138 6.51 -19.64 9.19
CA ASP A 138 7.27 -19.44 7.95
C ASP A 138 7.38 -17.95 7.57
N PRO A 139 8.55 -17.46 7.11
CA PRO A 139 8.70 -16.08 6.67
C PRO A 139 7.63 -15.68 5.65
N SER A 140 6.92 -14.60 5.96
CA SER A 140 5.87 -14.01 5.14
C SER A 140 6.11 -12.51 5.00
N ALA A 141 5.50 -11.89 3.99
CA ALA A 141 5.64 -10.47 3.72
C ALA A 141 4.27 -9.81 3.53
N LEU A 142 4.18 -8.53 3.92
CA LEU A 142 2.97 -7.71 3.84
C LEU A 142 3.21 -6.49 2.95
N LEU A 143 2.37 -6.31 1.94
CA LEU A 143 2.28 -5.09 1.15
C LEU A 143 1.12 -4.25 1.67
N VAL A 144 1.36 -2.97 1.95
CA VAL A 144 0.36 -2.01 2.45
C VAL A 144 0.20 -0.92 1.40
N LEU A 145 -1.02 -0.74 0.91
CA LEU A 145 -1.35 0.21 -0.14
C LEU A 145 -2.02 1.44 0.46
N ALA A 146 -1.28 2.55 0.52
CA ALA A 146 -1.75 3.80 1.09
C ALA A 146 -1.04 5.00 0.46
N ASP A 147 -1.80 6.03 0.11
CA ASP A 147 -1.27 7.31 -0.34
C ASP A 147 -1.18 8.28 0.85
N GLY A 148 -0.49 9.41 0.67
CA GLY A 148 -0.58 10.55 1.57
C GLY A 148 -1.79 11.43 1.23
N THR A 149 -1.78 12.67 1.74
CA THR A 149 -2.88 13.61 1.44
C THR A 149 -2.83 14.10 -0.01
N ASN A 150 -4.00 14.50 -0.53
CA ASN A 150 -4.17 14.97 -1.91
C ASN A 150 -4.69 16.42 -2.00
N CYS A 151 -4.42 17.21 -0.95
CA CYS A 151 -4.94 18.57 -0.74
C CYS A 151 -3.89 19.47 -0.04
N ALA A 152 -2.61 19.25 -0.32
CA ALA A 152 -1.56 19.85 0.50
C ALA A 152 -1.00 21.18 -0.03
N ASP A 153 -1.18 21.49 -1.31
CA ASP A 153 -0.81 22.75 -1.95
C ASP A 153 -1.65 23.03 -3.21
N GLU A 154 -1.47 24.18 -3.84
CA GLU A 154 -2.26 24.61 -5.02
C GLU A 154 -2.11 23.70 -6.25
N ARG A 155 -1.10 22.81 -6.28
CA ARG A 155 -0.92 21.82 -7.35
C ARG A 155 -1.70 20.54 -7.09
N SER A 156 -2.29 20.41 -5.90
CA SER A 156 -3.05 19.24 -5.49
C SER A 156 -4.36 19.13 -6.27
N PRO A 157 -4.88 17.90 -6.48
CA PRO A 157 -6.18 17.71 -7.12
C PRO A 157 -7.35 18.39 -6.39
N HIS A 158 -7.24 18.57 -5.07
CA HIS A 158 -8.24 19.23 -4.24
C HIS A 158 -7.72 20.54 -3.64
N ALA A 159 -8.65 21.40 -3.21
CA ALA A 159 -8.31 22.68 -2.59
C ALA A 159 -7.37 22.49 -1.38
N PRO A 160 -6.35 23.36 -1.21
CA PRO A 160 -5.42 23.22 -0.10
C PRO A 160 -6.09 23.25 1.27
N ASP A 161 -5.79 22.27 2.12
CA ASP A 161 -6.15 22.24 3.53
C ASP A 161 -4.91 22.52 4.38
N PRO A 162 -4.93 23.52 5.29
CA PRO A 162 -3.75 23.86 6.10
C PRO A 162 -3.30 22.74 7.06
N ARG A 163 -4.16 21.74 7.32
CA ARG A 163 -3.81 20.56 8.15
C ARG A 163 -2.93 19.56 7.38
N ALA A 164 -3.01 19.52 6.05
CA ALA A 164 -2.38 18.50 5.22
C ALA A 164 -0.85 18.42 5.36
N PRO A 165 -0.07 19.52 5.33
CA PRO A 165 1.39 19.44 5.48
C PRO A 165 1.84 18.81 6.80
N GLY A 166 1.27 19.24 7.92
CA GLY A 166 1.61 18.68 9.24
C GLY A 166 1.11 17.25 9.43
N PHE A 167 0.02 16.87 8.76
CA PHE A 167 -0.45 15.49 8.71
C PHE A 167 0.52 14.59 7.94
N ASP A 168 0.95 15.01 6.74
CA ASP A 168 1.92 14.28 5.91
C ASP A 168 3.28 14.14 6.60
N GLU A 169 3.77 15.18 7.29
CA GLU A 169 5.01 15.12 8.06
C GLU A 169 4.91 14.09 9.19
N ARG A 170 3.78 14.08 9.92
CA ARG A 170 3.53 13.08 10.96
C ARG A 170 3.46 11.66 10.39
N LEU A 171 2.79 11.47 9.25
CA LEU A 171 2.72 10.18 8.57
C LEU A 171 4.10 9.73 8.11
N ARG A 172 4.86 10.61 7.45
CA ARG A 172 6.25 10.37 7.02
C ARG A 172 7.10 9.89 8.18
N ASP A 173 7.09 10.59 9.30
CA ASP A 173 7.92 10.25 10.47
C ASP A 173 7.51 8.91 11.06
N ALA A 174 6.20 8.64 11.17
CA ALA A 174 5.70 7.35 11.63
C ALA A 174 6.13 6.20 10.71
N LEU A 175 6.10 6.40 9.39
CA LEU A 175 6.58 5.42 8.43
C LEU A 175 8.10 5.21 8.50
N ALA A 176 8.87 6.27 8.75
CA ALA A 176 10.32 6.22 8.87
C ALA A 176 10.81 5.49 10.13
N THR A 177 9.96 5.34 11.14
CA THR A 177 10.31 4.69 12.42
C THR A 177 9.43 3.48 12.76
N ALA A 178 8.54 3.05 11.85
CA ALA A 178 7.51 2.04 12.11
C ALA A 178 6.72 2.33 13.40
N ASP A 179 6.30 3.59 13.61
CA ASP A 179 5.55 4.00 14.81
C ASP A 179 4.08 3.56 14.73
N ALA A 180 3.82 2.36 15.22
CA ALA A 180 2.48 1.78 15.27
C ALA A 180 1.47 2.65 16.04
N ARG A 181 1.90 3.37 17.09
CA ARG A 181 1.00 4.22 17.87
C ARG A 181 0.52 5.39 17.04
N THR A 182 1.44 6.10 16.38
CA THR A 182 1.09 7.24 15.53
C THR A 182 0.20 6.82 14.35
N LEU A 183 0.43 5.63 13.77
CA LEU A 183 -0.44 5.11 12.71
C LEU A 183 -1.87 4.77 13.21
N LEU A 184 -2.00 4.25 14.42
CA LEU A 184 -3.31 3.99 15.05
C LEU A 184 -4.03 5.30 15.45
N ASP A 185 -3.29 6.35 15.76
CA ASP A 185 -3.83 7.68 16.11
C ASP A 185 -4.29 8.49 14.87
N LEU A 186 -4.17 7.95 13.65
CA LEU A 186 -4.73 8.57 12.44
C LEU A 186 -6.27 8.56 12.48
N GLU A 187 -6.86 9.69 12.84
CA GLU A 187 -8.30 9.85 12.97
C GLU A 187 -9.04 9.62 11.63
N PRO A 188 -10.06 8.74 11.58
CA PRO A 188 -10.76 8.40 10.34
C PRO A 188 -11.34 9.60 9.59
N SER A 189 -12.00 10.52 10.29
CA SER A 189 -12.62 11.70 9.68
C SER A 189 -11.58 12.68 9.15
N VAL A 190 -10.48 12.90 9.89
CA VAL A 190 -9.41 13.81 9.46
C VAL A 190 -8.69 13.24 8.24
N ALA A 191 -8.38 11.94 8.24
CA ALA A 191 -7.76 11.29 7.09
C ALA A 191 -8.66 11.40 5.84
N ALA A 192 -9.97 11.19 6.00
CA ALA A 192 -10.94 11.32 4.91
C ALA A 192 -11.05 12.76 4.40
N ASP A 193 -11.12 13.77 5.29
CA ASP A 193 -11.15 15.19 4.93
C ASP A 193 -9.93 15.59 4.10
N LEU A 194 -8.76 15.03 4.41
CA LEU A 194 -7.50 15.33 3.73
C LEU A 194 -7.25 14.46 2.49
N GLY A 195 -8.21 13.60 2.15
CA GLY A 195 -8.18 12.74 0.98
C GLY A 195 -7.13 11.64 1.05
N LEU A 196 -6.70 11.24 2.26
CA LEU A 196 -5.80 10.10 2.43
C LEU A 196 -6.52 8.80 2.09
N THR A 197 -5.96 8.04 1.16
CA THR A 197 -6.41 6.70 0.81
C THR A 197 -5.54 5.66 1.52
N GLY A 198 -6.16 4.56 2.01
CA GLY A 198 -5.42 3.47 2.66
C GLY A 198 -5.16 3.63 4.17
N ARG A 199 -5.81 4.57 4.86
CA ARG A 199 -5.75 4.70 6.35
C ARG A 199 -5.96 3.35 7.04
N ALA A 200 -7.02 2.63 6.66
CA ALA A 200 -7.36 1.35 7.26
C ALA A 200 -6.21 0.33 7.08
N ALA A 201 -5.57 0.31 5.92
CA ALA A 201 -4.42 -0.56 5.64
C ALA A 201 -3.19 -0.20 6.49
N LEU A 202 -2.90 1.10 6.67
CA LEU A 202 -1.85 1.57 7.58
C LEU A 202 -2.10 1.10 9.03
N GLN A 203 -3.35 1.07 9.47
CA GLN A 203 -3.71 0.64 10.82
C GLN A 203 -3.70 -0.89 10.98
N VAL A 204 -3.96 -1.65 9.91
CA VAL A 204 -3.67 -3.10 9.89
C VAL A 204 -2.17 -3.34 10.05
N ALA A 205 -1.34 -2.59 9.32
CA ALA A 205 0.11 -2.68 9.43
C ALA A 205 0.59 -2.37 10.87
N ALA A 206 0.03 -1.34 11.50
CA ALA A 206 0.27 -1.03 12.91
C ALA A 206 -0.15 -2.17 13.87
N GLY A 207 -1.29 -2.83 13.59
CA GLY A 207 -1.71 -4.03 14.30
C GLY A 207 -0.72 -5.19 14.17
N VAL A 208 -0.13 -5.39 12.99
CA VAL A 208 0.96 -6.37 12.77
C VAL A 208 2.17 -6.04 13.62
N LEU A 209 2.62 -4.77 13.60
CA LEU A 209 3.76 -4.33 14.41
C LEU A 209 3.53 -4.63 15.90
N GLN A 210 2.36 -4.28 16.45
CA GLN A 210 2.03 -4.52 17.86
C GLN A 210 1.92 -6.01 18.20
N ALA A 211 1.24 -6.80 17.36
CA ALA A 211 0.98 -8.21 17.63
C ALA A 211 2.20 -9.12 17.40
N SER A 212 3.17 -8.67 16.59
CA SER A 212 4.37 -9.45 16.27
C SER A 212 5.28 -9.72 17.48
N GLY A 213 5.27 -8.83 18.48
CA GLY A 213 6.12 -8.95 19.67
C GLY A 213 7.62 -8.80 19.40
N ILE A 214 8.01 -8.34 18.21
CA ILE A 214 9.40 -8.16 17.78
C ILE A 214 9.70 -6.70 17.47
N GLY A 215 10.98 -6.33 17.50
CA GLY A 215 11.44 -5.02 17.04
C GLY A 215 11.50 -4.95 15.51
N TRP A 216 11.40 -3.73 14.97
CA TRP A 216 11.44 -3.49 13.53
C TRP A 216 12.49 -2.42 13.21
N ASP A 217 13.31 -2.68 12.19
CA ASP A 217 14.14 -1.67 11.54
C ASP A 217 13.35 -1.07 10.38
N ALA A 218 13.21 0.24 10.38
CA ALA A 218 12.42 0.97 9.40
C ALA A 218 13.32 1.81 8.49
N GLU A 219 12.99 1.80 7.20
CA GLU A 219 13.66 2.59 6.18
C GLU A 219 12.60 3.32 5.33
N LEU A 220 12.68 4.65 5.29
CA LEU A 220 11.89 5.47 4.38
C LEU A 220 12.64 5.62 3.06
N LEU A 221 12.23 4.87 2.04
CA LEU A 221 12.85 4.89 0.71
C LEU A 221 12.55 6.18 -0.06
N LEU A 222 11.32 6.69 0.10
CA LEU A 222 10.88 7.90 -0.61
C LEU A 222 9.79 8.63 0.17
N SER A 223 9.85 9.96 0.12
CA SER A 223 8.74 10.85 0.45
C SER A 223 8.80 12.02 -0.51
N ALA A 224 7.79 12.12 -1.37
CA ALA A 224 7.74 13.11 -2.43
C ALA A 224 6.29 13.55 -2.70
N ARG A 225 6.14 14.65 -3.44
CA ARG A 225 4.83 15.21 -3.80
C ARG A 225 4.72 15.55 -5.29
N PRO A 226 4.88 14.57 -6.21
CA PRO A 226 4.63 14.81 -7.63
C PRO A 226 3.14 15.17 -7.84
N PHE A 227 2.90 16.18 -8.66
CA PHE A 227 1.54 16.68 -8.98
C PHE A 227 0.66 17.02 -7.75
N GLY A 228 1.28 17.45 -6.65
CA GLY A 228 0.56 17.92 -5.46
C GLY A 228 0.02 16.82 -4.53
N VAL A 229 0.14 15.53 -4.89
CA VAL A 229 -0.27 14.42 -4.00
C VAL A 229 0.95 13.87 -3.27
N THR A 230 0.84 13.71 -1.95
CA THR A 230 1.95 13.17 -1.14
C THR A 230 2.02 11.66 -1.28
N TYR A 231 3.22 11.15 -1.50
CA TYR A 231 3.51 9.72 -1.60
C TYR A 231 4.69 9.35 -0.71
N HIS A 232 4.52 8.26 0.05
CA HIS A 232 5.56 7.70 0.90
C HIS A 232 5.81 6.25 0.51
N VAL A 233 7.09 5.86 0.49
CA VAL A 233 7.49 4.46 0.33
C VAL A 233 8.39 4.10 1.49
N ALA A 234 8.03 3.06 2.23
CA ALA A 234 8.79 2.60 3.38
C ALA A 234 8.87 1.07 3.40
N VAL A 235 9.96 0.55 3.96
CA VAL A 235 10.16 -0.87 4.22
C VAL A 235 10.50 -1.06 5.69
N TRP A 236 9.85 -2.01 6.33
CA TRP A 236 10.13 -2.41 7.70
C TRP A 236 10.59 -3.87 7.71
N THR A 237 11.72 -4.14 8.36
CA THR A 237 12.28 -5.48 8.51
C THR A 237 12.29 -5.87 9.98
N ALA A 238 11.79 -7.07 10.28
CA ALA A 238 11.86 -7.64 11.61
C ALA A 238 13.30 -7.79 12.09
N ARG A 239 13.60 -7.31 13.30
CA ARG A 239 14.88 -7.57 13.98
C ARG A 239 14.85 -8.99 14.55
N SER A 240 15.82 -9.79 14.13
CA SER A 240 16.11 -11.13 14.67
C SER A 240 16.68 -11.07 16.08
#